data_AF-A0A0D0E599-F1
#
_entry.id   AF-A0A0D0E599-F1
#
_cell.length_a   1.000
_cell.length_b   1.000
_cell.length_c   1.000
_cell.angle_alpha   90.00
_cell.angle_beta   90.00
_cell.angle_gamma   90.00
#
_symmetry.space_group_name_H-M   'P 1'
#
loop_
_entity.id
_entity.type
_entity.pdbx_description
1 polymer ?
#
loop_
_entity_poly.entity_id
_entity_poly.type
_entity_poly.pdbx_seq_one_letter_code
_entity_poly.pdbx_strand_id
1 'polypeptide(L)'
;MSNGFNEDWTVEEMITLNGFAIEETVQNCGWMVQHGMVCGTLVKTKDLNAHLRACHGVNAEAALHQCFWYGCNVPPMTRSSLERHVKESHVRGTWACPCCPTTFTRKSNLRNHLNTNCPFVPH
;
A
#
# COMPACT_ATOMS: atom_id res chain seq x y z
N MET A 1 35.70 -18.26 -12.52
CA MET A 1 34.69 -18.26 -11.45
C MET A 1 33.67 -17.20 -11.84
N SER A 2 32.61 -17.60 -12.54
CA SER A 2 31.50 -16.70 -12.88
C SER A 2 30.80 -16.32 -11.58
N ASN A 3 30.79 -15.03 -11.25
CA ASN A 3 30.03 -14.52 -10.11
C ASN A 3 28.57 -14.93 -10.32
N GLY A 4 28.06 -15.83 -9.48
CA GLY A 4 26.68 -16.34 -9.54
C GLY A 4 25.65 -15.33 -9.03
N PHE A 5 25.88 -14.03 -9.24
CA PHE A 5 24.91 -12.98 -8.96
C PHE A 5 24.17 -12.68 -10.26
N ASN A 6 22.84 -12.65 -10.20
CA ASN A 6 22.00 -12.23 -11.31
C ASN A 6 22.29 -10.73 -11.56
N GLU A 7 23.14 -10.42 -12.54
CA GLU A 7 23.58 -9.04 -12.82
C GLU A 7 22.48 -8.20 -13.48
N ASP A 8 21.38 -8.82 -13.92
CA ASP A 8 20.23 -8.17 -14.56
C ASP A 8 18.94 -8.37 -13.73
N TRP A 9 18.72 -7.53 -12.72
CA TRP A 9 17.42 -7.48 -12.03
C TRP A 9 16.36 -6.92 -12.98
N THR A 10 15.29 -7.67 -13.18
CA THR A 10 14.12 -7.21 -13.92
C THR A 10 13.32 -6.18 -13.11
N VAL A 11 12.56 -5.32 -13.80
CA VAL A 11 11.62 -4.38 -13.17
C VAL A 11 10.65 -5.10 -12.23
N GLU A 12 10.21 -6.31 -12.59
CA GLU A 12 9.30 -7.10 -11.76
C GLU A 12 9.95 -7.62 -10.47
N GLU A 13 11.22 -8.02 -10.51
CA GLU A 13 11.96 -8.43 -9.32
C GLU A 13 12.18 -7.25 -8.36
N MET A 14 12.55 -6.08 -8.89
CA MET A 14 12.69 -4.84 -8.11
C MET A 14 11.39 -4.44 -7.40
N ILE A 15 10.27 -4.55 -8.10
CA ILE A 15 8.94 -4.27 -7.56
C ILE A 15 8.54 -5.32 -6.52
N THR A 16 8.84 -6.59 -6.77
CA THR A 16 8.47 -7.70 -5.89
C THR A 16 9.21 -7.60 -4.55
N LEU A 17 10.50 -7.27 -4.57
CA LEU A 17 11.28 -7.04 -3.35
C LEU A 17 10.69 -5.92 -2.48
N ASN A 18 10.37 -4.77 -3.09
CA ASN A 18 9.68 -3.68 -2.39
C ASN A 18 8.32 -4.12 -1.84
N GLY A 19 7.57 -4.89 -2.62
CA GLY A 19 6.26 -5.41 -2.25
C GLY A 19 6.30 -6.23 -0.96
N PHE A 20 7.24 -7.17 -0.84
CA PHE A 20 7.38 -8.00 0.36
C PHE A 20 7.60 -7.16 1.62
N ALA A 21 8.51 -6.18 1.57
CA ALA A 21 8.78 -5.32 2.71
C ALA A 21 7.54 -4.51 3.13
N ILE A 22 6.83 -3.92 2.16
CA ILE A 22 5.64 -3.10 2.40
C ILE A 22 4.51 -3.97 2.98
N GLU A 23 4.27 -5.15 2.41
CA GLU A 23 3.18 -6.04 2.80
C GLU A 23 3.31 -6.58 4.24
N GLU A 24 4.55 -6.77 4.71
CA GLU A 24 4.85 -7.22 6.07
C GLU A 24 4.88 -6.09 7.10
N THR A 25 4.80 -4.82 6.69
CA THR A 25 4.72 -3.70 7.64
C THR A 25 3.47 -3.83 8.51
N VAL A 26 3.66 -3.75 9.83
CA VAL A 26 2.59 -3.80 10.84
C VAL A 26 2.26 -2.38 11.27
N GLN A 27 0.97 -2.02 11.25
CA GLN A 27 0.48 -0.72 11.70
C GLN A 27 -0.74 -0.89 12.61
N ASN A 28 -0.99 0.10 13.46
CA ASN A 28 -2.24 0.18 14.21
C ASN A 28 -3.38 0.64 13.31
N CYS A 29 -4.55 0.00 13.42
CA CYS A 29 -5.75 0.46 12.77
C CYS A 29 -6.28 1.73 13.47
N GLY A 30 -6.27 2.86 12.77
CA GLY A 30 -6.79 4.15 13.28
C GLY A 30 -8.27 4.36 13.03
N TRP A 31 -9.02 3.32 12.69
CA TRP A 31 -10.46 3.42 12.42
C TRP A 31 -11.24 3.81 13.68
N MET A 32 -12.11 4.81 13.58
CA MET A 32 -12.99 5.26 14.65
C MET A 32 -14.12 4.26 14.85
N VAL A 33 -14.30 3.84 16.10
CA VAL A 33 -15.38 2.97 16.53
C VAL A 33 -16.29 3.72 17.51
N GLN A 34 -17.22 3.02 18.14
CA GLN A 34 -18.19 3.61 19.07
C GLN A 34 -17.50 4.31 20.25
N HIS A 35 -18.18 5.32 20.79
CA HIS A 35 -17.72 6.12 21.94
C HIS A 35 -16.38 6.85 21.71
N GLY A 36 -16.04 7.18 20.46
CA GLY A 36 -14.84 7.96 20.15
C GLY A 36 -13.51 7.22 20.32
N MET A 37 -13.57 5.89 20.50
CA MET A 37 -12.38 5.05 20.57
C MET A 37 -11.87 4.73 19.16
N VAL A 38 -10.57 4.43 19.04
CA VAL A 38 -9.98 3.89 17.82
C VAL A 38 -9.83 2.37 17.92
N CYS A 39 -9.91 1.67 16.80
CA CYS A 39 -9.78 0.22 16.73
C CYS A 39 -8.47 -0.29 17.33
N GLY A 40 -7.34 0.35 17.02
CA GLY A 40 -6.03 0.08 17.63
C GLY A 40 -5.38 -1.26 17.28
N THR A 41 -6.10 -2.20 16.67
CA THR A 41 -5.57 -3.52 16.28
C THR A 41 -4.32 -3.40 15.42
N LEU A 42 -3.28 -4.17 15.73
CA LEU A 42 -2.09 -4.30 14.90
C LEU A 42 -2.38 -5.20 13.71
N VAL A 43 -2.20 -4.67 12.51
CA VAL A 43 -2.52 -5.37 11.26
C VAL A 43 -1.37 -5.21 10.28
N LYS A 44 -0.99 -6.30 9.60
CA LYS A 44 -0.05 -6.25 8.48
C LYS A 44 -0.72 -5.61 7.27
N THR A 45 0.04 -4.86 6.48
CA THR A 45 -0.48 -4.19 5.27
C THR A 45 -1.17 -5.15 4.30
N LYS A 46 -0.66 -6.37 4.15
CA LYS A 46 -1.31 -7.40 3.32
C LYS A 46 -2.67 -7.83 3.84
N ASP A 47 -2.85 -7.88 5.16
CA ASP A 47 -4.07 -8.36 5.82
C ASP A 47 -5.10 -7.23 6.05
N LEU A 48 -4.71 -5.97 5.82
CA LEU A 48 -5.53 -4.81 6.15
C LEU A 48 -6.90 -4.82 5.46
N ASN A 49 -6.98 -5.22 4.18
CA ASN A 49 -8.27 -5.24 3.48
C ASN A 49 -9.22 -6.28 4.10
N ALA A 50 -8.71 -7.44 4.48
CA ALA A 50 -9.50 -8.46 5.17
C ALA A 50 -9.97 -7.96 6.54
N HIS A 51 -9.09 -7.29 7.28
CA HIS A 51 -9.44 -6.64 8.54
C HIS A 51 -10.56 -5.58 8.38
N LEU A 52 -10.45 -4.69 7.39
CA LEU A 52 -11.48 -3.66 7.13
C LEU A 52 -12.85 -4.30 6.83
N ARG A 53 -12.87 -5.39 6.06
CA ARG A 53 -14.10 -6.13 5.74
C ARG A 53 -14.72 -6.78 6.97
N ALA A 54 -13.90 -7.46 7.77
CA ALA A 54 -14.35 -8.25 8.91
C ALA A 54 -14.72 -7.40 10.13
N CYS A 55 -13.98 -6.32 10.39
CA CYS A 55 -14.14 -5.50 11.59
C CYS A 55 -14.95 -4.22 11.35
N HIS A 56 -14.90 -3.64 10.14
CA HIS A 56 -15.43 -2.30 9.86
C HIS A 56 -16.49 -2.26 8.76
N GLY A 57 -16.99 -3.42 8.33
CA GLY A 57 -18.11 -3.51 7.40
C GLY A 57 -17.82 -3.09 5.96
N VAL A 58 -16.54 -3.03 5.57
CA VAL A 58 -16.11 -2.62 4.21
C VAL A 58 -16.26 -3.78 3.21
N ASN A 59 -17.44 -4.39 3.12
CA ASN A 59 -17.68 -5.62 2.34
C ASN A 59 -18.74 -5.49 1.22
N ALA A 60 -19.64 -4.50 1.30
CA ALA A 60 -20.70 -4.32 0.30
C ALA A 60 -20.17 -3.73 -1.01
N GLU A 61 -20.32 -4.44 -2.13
CA GLU A 61 -19.79 -3.99 -3.43
C GLU A 61 -20.58 -2.82 -4.05
N ALA A 62 -21.91 -2.82 -3.90
CA ALA A 62 -22.80 -1.82 -4.49
C ALA A 62 -22.95 -0.55 -3.65
N ALA A 63 -22.43 -0.53 -2.42
CA ALA A 63 -22.51 0.60 -1.51
C ALA A 63 -21.24 1.46 -1.58
N LEU A 64 -21.41 2.77 -1.41
CA LEU A 64 -20.29 3.66 -1.11
C LEU A 64 -19.91 3.52 0.35
N HIS A 65 -18.61 3.54 0.62
CA HIS A 65 -18.03 3.42 1.95
C HIS A 65 -17.37 4.74 2.35
N GLN A 66 -17.65 5.17 3.57
CA GLN A 66 -16.98 6.30 4.21
C GLN A 66 -15.70 5.81 4.90
N CYS A 67 -14.61 6.56 4.77
CA CYS A 67 -13.43 6.34 5.60
C CYS A 67 -13.67 6.94 6.98
N PHE A 68 -13.60 6.12 8.03
CA PHE A 68 -13.69 6.57 9.42
C PHE A 68 -12.34 6.53 10.12
N TRP A 69 -11.23 6.58 9.38
CA TRP A 69 -9.92 6.73 10.01
C TRP A 69 -9.85 8.05 10.79
N TYR A 70 -9.21 8.05 11.95
CA TYR A 70 -9.09 9.24 12.80
C TYR A 70 -8.52 10.43 12.00
N GLY A 71 -9.29 11.52 11.95
CA GLY A 71 -8.94 12.74 11.22
C GLY A 71 -9.14 12.68 9.70
N CYS A 72 -9.73 11.62 9.15
CA CYS A 72 -10.03 11.52 7.73
C CYS A 72 -11.45 12.00 7.41
N ASN A 73 -11.59 12.83 6.37
CA ASN A 73 -12.87 13.40 5.93
C ASN A 73 -13.03 13.37 4.41
N VAL A 74 -12.52 12.33 3.76
CA VAL A 74 -12.70 12.13 2.31
C VAL A 74 -14.15 11.73 2.01
N PRO A 75 -14.71 12.10 0.84
CA PRO A 75 -16.06 11.67 0.46
C PRO A 75 -16.19 10.14 0.36
N PRO A 76 -17.42 9.60 0.49
CA PRO A 76 -17.68 8.18 0.28
C PRO A 76 -17.21 7.71 -1.10
N MET A 77 -16.67 6.50 -1.16
CA MET A 77 -16.10 5.93 -2.38
C MET A 77 -16.40 4.44 -2.51
N THR A 78 -16.13 3.86 -3.67
CA THR A 78 -16.31 2.41 -3.88
C THR A 78 -15.41 1.62 -2.92
N ARG A 79 -15.79 0.36 -2.61
CA ARG A 79 -15.01 -0.53 -1.74
C ARG A 79 -13.53 -0.61 -2.14
N SER A 80 -13.26 -0.84 -3.42
CA SER A 80 -11.89 -0.92 -3.97
C SER A 80 -11.13 0.39 -3.82
N SER A 81 -11.80 1.54 -3.98
CA SER A 81 -11.21 2.85 -3.78
C SER A 81 -10.89 3.11 -2.32
N LEU A 82 -11.77 2.70 -1.39
CA LEU A 82 -11.56 2.86 0.05
C LEU A 82 -10.38 2.01 0.53
N GLU A 83 -10.35 0.73 0.17
CA GLU A 83 -9.23 -0.17 0.52
C GLU A 83 -7.88 0.38 0.06
N ARG A 84 -7.84 0.91 -1.16
CA ARG A 84 -6.65 1.55 -1.71
C ARG A 84 -6.32 2.86 -0.98
N HIS A 85 -7.31 3.72 -0.75
CA HIS A 85 -7.15 4.97 -0.01
C HIS A 85 -6.55 4.74 1.37
N VAL A 86 -7.05 3.75 2.12
CA VAL A 86 -6.52 3.43 3.46
C VAL A 86 -5.04 3.04 3.37
N LYS A 87 -4.65 2.20 2.42
CA LYS A 87 -3.24 1.82 2.21
C LYS A 87 -2.35 3.00 1.79
N GLU A 88 -2.86 3.94 1.01
CA GLU A 88 -2.08 5.09 0.52
C GLU A 88 -2.00 6.25 1.52
N SER A 89 -3.01 6.43 2.35
CA SER A 89 -3.17 7.62 3.21
C SER A 89 -2.96 7.37 4.69
N HIS A 90 -3.08 6.11 5.13
CA HIS A 90 -3.11 5.78 6.56
C HIS A 90 -2.10 4.71 6.98
N VAL A 91 -1.58 3.94 6.02
CA VAL A 91 -0.51 2.98 6.25
C VAL A 91 0.83 3.61 5.91
N ARG A 92 1.85 3.32 6.71
CA ARG A 92 3.22 3.74 6.40
C ARG A 92 3.85 2.70 5.47
N GLY A 93 4.24 3.14 4.29
CA GLY A 93 4.93 2.34 3.29
C GLY A 93 5.04 3.11 1.99
N THR A 94 6.24 3.22 1.45
CA THR A 94 6.48 3.85 0.16
C THR A 94 7.12 2.83 -0.78
N TRP A 95 6.77 2.96 -2.07
CA TRP A 95 7.39 2.22 -3.15
C TRP A 95 8.64 2.98 -3.57
N ALA A 96 9.78 2.66 -2.97
CA ALA A 96 11.04 3.30 -3.26
C ALA A 96 11.67 2.70 -4.52
N CYS A 97 12.23 3.55 -5.37
CA CYS A 97 13.10 3.08 -6.44
C CYS A 97 14.40 2.52 -5.83
N PRO A 98 14.83 1.30 -6.15
CA PRO A 98 16.10 0.78 -5.64
C PRO A 98 17.33 1.45 -6.27
N CYS A 99 17.15 2.14 -7.40
CA CYS A 99 18.26 2.72 -8.17
C CYS A 99 18.39 4.25 -8.02
N CYS A 100 17.40 4.92 -7.41
CA CYS A 100 17.40 6.38 -7.28
C CYS A 100 16.61 6.83 -6.04
N PRO A 101 16.74 8.09 -5.58
CA PRO A 101 16.10 8.54 -4.34
C PRO A 101 14.57 8.76 -4.45
N THR A 102 13.96 8.50 -5.62
CA THR A 102 12.53 8.76 -5.85
C THR A 102 11.66 7.71 -5.16
N THR A 103 10.64 8.18 -4.45
CA THR A 103 9.64 7.33 -3.76
C THR A 103 8.24 7.58 -4.28
N PHE A 104 7.40 6.54 -4.29
CA PHE A 104 6.02 6.61 -4.75
C PHE A 104 5.05 6.09 -3.71
N THR A 105 3.81 6.58 -3.73
CA THR A 105 2.71 6.05 -2.89
C THR A 105 2.07 4.79 -3.47
N ARG A 106 2.34 4.46 -4.75
CA ARG A 106 1.71 3.34 -5.46
C ARG A 106 2.72 2.49 -6.24
N LYS A 107 2.48 1.18 -6.25
CA LYS A 107 3.20 0.18 -7.08
C LYS A 107 3.22 0.55 -8.57
N SER A 108 2.08 0.97 -9.11
CA SER A 108 1.95 1.34 -10.53
C SER A 108 2.84 2.51 -10.91
N ASN A 109 3.02 3.46 -9.99
CA ASN A 109 3.82 4.66 -10.23
C ASN A 109 5.32 4.31 -10.20
N LEU A 110 5.75 3.46 -9.26
CA LEU A 110 7.10 2.91 -9.28
C LEU A 110 7.35 2.11 -10.56
N ARG A 111 6.42 1.24 -10.98
CA ARG A 111 6.56 0.49 -12.24
C ARG A 111 6.72 1.40 -13.44
N ASN A 112 5.87 2.41 -13.57
CA ASN A 112 5.96 3.36 -14.67
C ASN A 112 7.31 4.10 -14.64
N HIS A 113 7.77 4.51 -13.45
CA HIS A 113 9.08 5.12 -13.29
C HIS A 113 10.21 4.20 -13.77
N LEU A 114 10.23 2.94 -13.33
CA LEU A 114 11.26 1.97 -13.71
C LEU A 114 11.25 1.63 -15.21
N ASN A 115 10.11 1.79 -15.91
CA ASN A 115 10.00 1.50 -17.33
C ASN A 115 10.32 2.68 -18.26
N THR A 116 10.26 3.93 -17.76
CA THR A 116 10.27 5.10 -18.65
C THR A 116 11.06 6.30 -18.16
N ASN A 117 11.22 6.46 -16.84
CA ASN A 117 11.70 7.70 -16.24
C ASN A 117 12.88 7.49 -15.29
N CYS A 118 13.36 6.27 -15.09
CA CYS A 118 14.43 6.00 -14.15
C CYS A 118 15.78 6.20 -14.85
N PRO A 119 16.61 7.18 -14.42
CA PRO A 119 17.89 7.44 -15.09
C PRO A 119 18.91 6.29 -15.01
N PHE A 120 18.62 5.29 -14.17
CA PHE A 120 19.52 4.20 -13.83
C PHE A 120 18.96 2.82 -14.23
N VAL A 121 17.81 2.77 -14.92
CA VAL A 121 17.25 1.54 -15.48
C VAL A 121 17.18 1.70 -17.00
N PRO A 122 17.86 0.85 -17.79
CA PRO A 122 17.76 0.88 -19.24
C PRO A 122 16.35 0.57 -19.75
N HIS A 123 15.96 1.12 -20.91
CA HIS A 123 14.64 0.99 -21.53
C HIS A 123 14.76 0.56 -23.00
#